data_AF-A0A2A2RVM9-F1
#
_entry.id   AF-A0A2A2RVM9-F1
#
_cell.length_a   1.000
_cell.length_b   1.000
_cell.length_c   1.000
_cell.angle_alpha   90.00
_cell.angle_beta   90.00
_cell.angle_gamma   90.00
#
_symmetry.space_group_name_H-M   'P 1'
#
loop_
_entity.id
_entity.type
_entity.pdbx_description
1 polymer ?
#
loop_
_entity_poly.entity_id
_entity_poly.type
_entity_poly.pdbx_seq_one_letter_code
_entity_poly.pdbx_strand_id
1 'polypeptide(L)' 'MFLNSSEFADLTKAYQVFYYQKKRHATDVQELVQAGYLRTIPAPPPGRKFGYDQKNLKVTLVGQ' A
#
# COMPACT_ATOMS: atom_id res chain seq x y z
N MET A 1 -2.92 -12.59 14.91
CA MET A 1 -3.13 -11.15 14.64
C MET A 1 -3.62 -11.06 13.21
N PHE A 2 -4.93 -11.00 13.02
CA PHE A 2 -5.55 -10.90 11.70
C PHE A 2 -5.47 -9.45 11.25
N LEU A 3 -5.22 -9.22 9.97
CA LEU A 3 -5.10 -7.89 9.42
C LEU A 3 -6.37 -7.09 9.66
N ASN A 4 -6.22 -6.00 10.40
CA ASN A 4 -7.31 -5.08 10.63
C ASN A 4 -7.54 -4.28 9.35
N SER A 5 -8.79 -4.17 8.91
CA SER A 5 -9.21 -3.42 7.72
C SER A 5 -8.62 -2.00 7.60
N SER A 6 -8.18 -1.43 8.73
CA SER A 6 -7.47 -0.16 8.84
C SER A 6 -6.14 -0.13 8.09
N GLU A 7 -5.33 -1.20 8.14
CA GLU A 7 -3.99 -1.21 7.54
C GLU A 7 -4.01 -1.08 6.02
N PHE A 8 -5.03 -1.65 5.37
CA PHE A 8 -5.21 -1.52 3.92
C PHE A 8 -5.67 -0.12 3.50
N ALA A 9 -6.50 0.53 4.33
CA ALA A 9 -6.91 1.90 4.11
C ALA A 9 -5.74 2.88 4.28
N ASP A 10 -4.90 2.66 5.29
CA ASP A 10 -3.65 3.40 5.51
C ASP A 10 -2.67 3.22 4.33
N LEU A 11 -2.53 1.99 3.82
CA LEU A 11 -1.71 1.70 2.65
C LEU A 11 -2.14 2.47 1.40
N THR A 12 -3.45 2.48 1.14
CA THR A 12 -4.02 3.23 0.00
C THR A 12 -3.80 4.73 0.15
N LYS A 13 -4.01 5.29 1.35
CA LYS A 13 -3.70 6.69 1.63
C LYS A 13 -2.22 7.01 1.43
N ALA A 14 -1.33 6.19 1.98
CA ALA A 14 0.11 6.35 1.83
C ALA A 14 0.52 6.36 0.34
N TYR A 15 -0.02 5.43 -0.44
CA TYR A 15 0.23 5.34 -1.88
C TYR A 15 -0.23 6.59 -2.64
N GLN A 16 -1.42 7.12 -2.32
CA GLN A 16 -1.92 8.36 -2.91
C GLN A 16 -1.05 9.56 -2.55
N VAL A 17 -0.74 9.74 -1.25
CA VAL A 17 0.08 10.85 -0.77
C VAL A 17 1.47 10.80 -1.40
N PHE A 18 2.09 9.61 -1.47
CA PHE A 18 3.36 9.41 -2.15
C PHE A 18 3.28 9.86 -3.61
N TYR A 19 2.25 9.45 -4.35
CA TYR A 19 2.05 9.85 -5.74
C TYR A 19 1.91 11.37 -5.89
N TYR A 20 1.10 12.01 -5.05
CA TYR A 20 0.93 13.47 -5.10
C TYR A 20 2.21 14.24 -4.79
N GLN A 21 3.03 13.77 -3.84
CA GLN A 21 4.27 14.43 -3.45
C GLN A 21 5.44 14.14 -4.39
N LYS A 22 5.64 12.88 -4.77
CA LYS A 22 6.78 12.44 -5.60
C LYS A 22 6.48 12.49 -7.09
N LYS A 23 5.21 12.75 -7.49
CA LYS A 23 4.73 12.75 -8.88
C LYS A 23 5.03 11.42 -9.61
N ARG A 24 5.18 10.33 -8.88
CA ARG A 24 5.47 8.98 -9.39
C ARG A 24 4.78 7.92 -8.55
N HIS A 25 4.52 6.76 -9.14
CA HIS A 25 3.97 5.62 -8.42
C HIS A 25 5.04 4.99 -7.55
N ALA A 26 4.64 4.52 -6.36
CA ALA A 26 5.50 3.65 -5.59
C ALA A 26 5.60 2.28 -6.24
N THR A 27 6.82 1.72 -6.30
CA THR A 27 7.07 0.41 -6.91
C THR A 27 6.54 -0.73 -6.05
N ASP A 28 6.64 -0.55 -4.74
CA ASP A 28 6.30 -1.56 -3.73
C ASP A 28 6.01 -0.89 -2.38
N VAL A 29 5.50 -1.71 -1.46
CA VAL A 29 5.13 -1.29 -0.11
C VAL A 29 6.34 -0.81 0.69
N GLN A 30 7.51 -1.37 0.38
CA GLN A 30 8.73 -1.11 1.10
C GLN A 30 9.21 0.31 0.82
N GLU A 31 9.05 0.79 -0.41
CA GLU A 31 9.31 2.18 -0.78
C GLU A 31 8.42 3.16 0.01
N LEU A 32 7.14 2.84 0.21
CA LEU A 32 6.24 3.66 1.02
C LEU A 32 6.67 3.72 2.49
N VAL A 33 7.19 2.62 3.03
CA VAL A 33 7.74 2.56 4.39
C VAL A 33 9.05 3.34 4.49
N GLN A 34 9.98 3.13 3.56
CA GLN A 34 11.26 3.83 3.53
C GLN A 34 11.09 5.35 3.36
N ALA A 35 10.11 5.76 2.56
CA ALA A 35 9.78 7.16 2.39
C ALA A 35 8.98 7.76 3.58
N GLY A 36 8.68 6.96 4.61
CA GLY A 36 8.04 7.40 5.85
C GLY A 36 6.53 7.61 5.76
N TYR A 37 5.89 7.22 4.63
CA TYR A 37 4.44 7.28 4.50
C TYR A 37 3.73 6.13 5.25
N LEU A 38 4.46 5.06 5.57
CA LEU A 38 4.00 3.95 6.38
C LEU A 38 5.01 3.67 7.50
N ARG A 39 4.50 3.44 8.71
CA ARG A 39 5.35 3.05 9.86
C ARG A 39 5.76 1.59 9.83
N THR A 40 4.88 0.73 9.34
CA THR A 40 5.09 -0.72 9.30
C THR A 40 4.62 -1.23 7.94
N ILE A 41 5.27 -2.27 7.44
CA ILE A 41 4.75 -3.01 6.29
C ILE A 41 3.53 -3.77 6.79
N PRO A 42 2.31 -3.45 6.34
CA PRO A 42 1.17 -4.27 6.68
C PRO A 42 1.37 -5.65 6.07
N ALA A 43 1.08 -6.70 6.82
CA ALA A 43 1.09 -8.04 6.24
C ALA A 43 -0.07 -8.13 5.22
N PRO A 44 0.07 -8.81 4.08
CA PRO A 44 -1.10 -9.12 3.27
C PRO A 44 -1.92 -10.26 3.92
N PRO A 45 -3.26 -10.31 3.73
CA PRO A 45 -4.07 -11.40 4.27
C PRO A 45 -3.61 -12.75 3.74
N PRO A 46 -3.79 -13.84 4.51
CA PRO A 46 -3.38 -15.17 4.06
C PRO A 46 -4.04 -15.50 2.72
N GLY A 47 -3.22 -15.89 1.73
CA GLY A 47 -3.66 -16.18 0.36
C GLY A 47 -3.92 -14.95 -0.52
N ARG A 48 -3.50 -13.75 -0.10
CA ARG A 48 -3.59 -12.52 -0.88
C ARG A 48 -2.24 -11.80 -0.93
N LYS A 49 -2.08 -10.93 -1.92
CA LYS A 49 -0.95 -10.01 -2.10
C LYS A 49 -1.47 -8.61 -2.35
N PHE A 50 -0.67 -7.59 -2.07
CA PHE A 50 -0.98 -6.22 -2.45
C PHE A 50 -0.69 -6.02 -3.94
N GLY A 51 -1.73 -5.71 -4.72
CA GLY A 51 -1.62 -5.23 -6.09
C GLY A 51 -1.71 -3.71 -6.11
N TYR A 52 -0.90 -3.04 -6.93
CA TYR A 52 -0.92 -1.58 -7.04
C TYR A 52 -1.65 -1.18 -8.32
N ASP A 53 -2.84 -0.63 -8.18
CA ASP A 53 -3.58 -0.08 -9.30
C ASP A 53 -3.14 1.37 -9.54
N GLN A 54 -2.22 1.52 -10.50
CA GLN A 54 -1.69 2.83 -10.90
C GLN A 54 -2.77 3.73 -11.51
N LYS A 55 -3.80 3.13 -12.11
CA LYS A 55 -4.87 3.86 -12.81
C LYS A 55 -5.79 4.60 -11.86
N ASN A 56 -6.12 3.97 -10.73
CA ASN A 56 -7.02 4.45 -9.71
C ASN A 56 -6.28 4.99 -8.48
N LEU A 57 -4.95 4.89 -8.46
CA LEU A 57 -4.11 5.25 -7.32
C LEU A 57 -4.57 4.54 -6.04
N LYS A 58 -4.77 3.22 -6.14
CA LYS A 58 -5.26 2.41 -5.02
C LYS A 58 -4.45 1.15 -4.88
N VAL A 59 -4.31 0.69 -3.65
CA VAL A 59 -3.85 -0.66 -3.40
C VAL A 59 -5.06 -1.58 -3.46
N THR A 60 -4.90 -2.74 -4.09
CA THR A 60 -5.88 -3.81 -4.20
C THR A 60 -5.33 -5.06 -3.55
N LEU A 61 -6.20 -5.94 -3.09
CA LEU A 61 -5.79 -7.26 -2.64
C LEU A 61 -6.05 -8.23 -3.78
N VAL A 62 -4.98 -8.71 -4.41
CA VAL A 62 -5.04 -9.76 -5.43
C VAL A 62 -4.83 -11.11 -4.78
N GLY A 63 -5.42 -12.17 -5.33
CA GLY A 63 -5.12 -13.54 -4.90
C GLY A 63 -3.62 -13.82 -5.05
N GLN A 64 -3.04 -14.52 -4.08
CA GLN A 64 -1.61 -14.87 -4.05
C GLN A 64 -1.21 -15.77 -5.22
#